data_AF-A0A7V9SI80-F1
#
_entry.id   AF-A0A7V9SI80-F1
#
_cell.length_a   1.000
_cell.length_b   1.000
_cell.length_c   1.000
_cell.angle_alpha   90.00
_cell.angle_beta   90.00
_cell.angle_gamma   90.00
#
_symmetry.space_group_name_H-M   'P 1'
#
loop_
_entity.id
_entity.type
_entity.pdbx_description
1 polymer ?
#
loop_
_entity_poly.entity_id
_entity_poly.type
_entity_poly.pdbx_seq_one_letter_code
_entity_poly.pdbx_strand_id
1 'polypeptide(L)'
;MKIRRNSAFAALSVASIVFALQTPATGSVPQRGARGGLHHTLRLKVNFLTFSSTNPSLSHDLTNTEVLMVGDQFTLAGSVEGIENPETGHFGVHFVSTGLAGPAANLLAHGALTLSGGTITFQMLVRPSDNPARAAITGGTRAYSNAGGELVHYSHPNGDQEFVFYFSTH
;
A
#
# COMPACT_ATOMS: atom_id res chain seq x y z
N MET A 1 14.64 -15.26 -27.60
CA MET A 1 13.37 -14.65 -28.05
C MET A 1 13.18 -13.34 -27.30
N LYS A 2 13.14 -12.19 -27.98
CA LYS A 2 13.07 -10.86 -27.36
C LYS A 2 11.67 -10.64 -26.79
N ILE A 3 11.52 -10.71 -25.47
CA ILE A 3 10.25 -10.39 -24.79
C ILE A 3 10.10 -8.88 -24.80
N ARG A 4 9.01 -8.41 -25.41
CA ARG A 4 8.65 -6.99 -25.49
C ARG A 4 8.39 -6.47 -24.08
N ARG A 5 9.35 -5.71 -23.53
CA ARG A 5 9.08 -4.68 -22.53
C ARG A 5 8.11 -3.68 -23.15
N ASN A 6 6.87 -3.65 -22.67
CA ASN A 6 5.95 -2.51 -22.64
C ASN A 6 4.53 -3.06 -22.43
N SER A 7 3.76 -2.40 -21.55
CA SER A 7 2.28 -2.51 -21.39
C SER A 7 1.69 -3.41 -20.29
N ALA A 8 2.30 -3.57 -19.11
CA ALA A 8 1.63 -4.28 -17.99
C ALA A 8 1.71 -3.59 -16.61
N PHE A 9 2.51 -2.53 -16.46
CA PHE A 9 2.42 -1.64 -15.28
C PHE A 9 1.13 -0.78 -15.29
N ALA A 10 0.40 -0.75 -16.40
CA ALA A 10 -0.81 0.06 -16.56
C ALA A 10 -2.05 -0.48 -15.81
N ALA A 11 -2.09 -1.76 -15.43
CA ALA A 11 -3.22 -2.31 -14.66
C ALA A 11 -3.25 -1.80 -13.20
N LEU A 12 -2.17 -1.15 -12.74
CA LEU A 12 -2.13 -0.41 -11.48
C LEU A 12 -1.73 1.07 -11.67
N SER A 13 -1.57 1.59 -12.90
CA SER A 13 -1.04 2.96 -13.08
C SER A 13 -1.47 3.78 -14.30
N VAL A 14 -2.33 3.33 -15.24
CA VAL A 14 -2.68 4.20 -16.39
C VAL A 14 -4.12 4.06 -16.87
N ALA A 15 -4.93 5.04 -16.50
CA ALA A 15 -6.08 5.50 -17.30
C ALA A 15 -6.16 7.04 -17.20
N SER A 16 -5.28 7.73 -17.94
CA SER A 16 -5.30 9.19 -18.06
C SER A 16 -6.36 9.66 -19.05
N ILE A 17 -7.07 10.76 -18.74
CA ILE A 17 -7.16 12.04 -19.53
C ILE A 17 -8.36 12.93 -19.07
N VAL A 18 -8.02 14.13 -18.55
CA VAL A 18 -8.68 15.47 -18.69
C VAL A 18 -9.99 15.73 -17.88
N PHE A 19 -10.32 16.88 -17.25
CA PHE A 19 -9.98 18.32 -17.34
C PHE A 19 -9.98 18.96 -15.91
N ALA A 20 -9.37 20.15 -15.80
CA ALA A 20 -9.24 21.06 -14.66
C ALA A 20 -10.52 21.44 -13.89
N LEU A 21 -10.39 21.80 -12.60
CA LEU A 21 -10.95 23.02 -11.96
C LEU A 21 -10.56 23.13 -10.46
N GLN A 22 -9.88 24.23 -10.12
CA GLN A 22 -10.05 25.11 -8.94
C GLN A 22 -9.68 24.64 -7.49
N THR A 23 -8.62 25.30 -6.99
CA THR A 23 -8.19 25.73 -5.62
C THR A 23 -9.29 26.01 -4.56
N PRO A 24 -8.99 26.31 -3.27
CA PRO A 24 -7.85 26.01 -2.35
C PRO A 24 -8.34 25.57 -0.92
N ALA A 25 -7.45 25.62 0.10
CA ALA A 25 -7.70 25.80 1.56
C ALA A 25 -7.48 24.54 2.45
N THR A 26 -6.32 24.42 3.12
CA THR A 26 -5.96 24.84 4.51
C THR A 26 -6.52 23.97 5.64
N GLY A 27 -5.60 23.47 6.48
CA GLY A 27 -5.78 23.35 7.92
C GLY A 27 -5.84 21.93 8.48
N SER A 28 -4.75 21.46 9.09
CA SER A 28 -4.79 20.34 10.03
C SER A 28 -5.47 20.79 11.32
N VAL A 29 -6.62 20.20 11.65
CA VAL A 29 -7.32 20.43 12.92
C VAL A 29 -7.10 19.22 13.83
N PRO A 30 -6.44 19.37 14.99
CA PRO A 30 -6.44 18.32 16.00
C PRO A 30 -7.82 18.28 16.68
N GLN A 31 -8.58 17.20 16.48
CA GLN A 31 -9.80 16.94 17.25
C GLN A 31 -9.40 16.42 18.64
N ARG A 32 -9.45 17.31 19.64
CA ARG A 32 -9.21 16.97 21.05
C ARG A 32 -10.55 16.58 21.71
N GLY A 33 -10.82 15.28 21.79
CA GLY A 33 -11.97 14.69 22.49
C GLY A 33 -11.49 13.72 23.58
N ALA A 34 -11.98 13.93 24.80
CA ALA A 34 -11.49 13.34 26.04
C ALA A 34 -11.53 11.79 26.11
N ARG A 35 -10.52 11.24 26.81
CA ARG A 35 -10.22 9.82 27.14
C ARG A 35 -9.39 9.00 26.14
N GLY A 36 -9.09 9.52 24.96
CA GLY A 36 -8.45 8.75 23.89
C GLY A 36 -6.94 8.91 23.83
N GLY A 37 -6.23 7.84 23.43
CA GLY A 37 -4.86 7.95 22.93
C GLY A 37 -4.80 8.97 21.79
N LEU A 38 -3.61 9.53 21.53
CA LEU A 38 -3.44 10.45 20.41
C LEU A 38 -3.75 9.69 19.11
N HIS A 39 -4.84 10.08 18.45
CA HIS A 39 -5.18 9.56 17.13
C HIS A 39 -4.38 10.34 16.09
N HIS A 40 -3.62 9.61 15.30
CA HIS A 40 -2.78 10.11 14.23
C HIS A 40 -3.38 9.72 12.88
N THR A 41 -3.35 10.66 11.94
CA THR A 41 -3.62 10.41 10.52
C THR A 41 -2.37 10.75 9.73
N LEU A 42 -1.88 9.80 8.94
CA LEU A 42 -0.76 10.00 8.04
C LEU A 42 -1.17 9.64 6.61
N ARG A 43 -1.04 10.60 5.69
CA ARG A 43 -1.39 10.45 4.28
C ARG A 43 -0.15 10.54 3.42
N LEU A 44 0.11 9.48 2.67
CA LEU A 44 1.36 9.29 1.95
C LEU A 44 1.07 8.92 0.51
N LYS A 45 1.66 9.67 -0.43
CA LYS A 45 1.77 9.25 -1.83
C LYS A 45 2.77 8.12 -1.94
N VAL A 46 2.42 7.08 -2.68
CA VAL A 46 3.19 5.85 -2.82
C VAL A 46 3.83 5.80 -4.20
N ASN A 47 5.13 5.52 -4.23
CA ASN A 47 5.89 5.31 -5.46
C ASN A 47 6.49 3.90 -5.43
N PHE A 48 5.95 2.98 -6.24
CA PHE A 48 6.47 1.63 -6.36
C PHE A 48 7.78 1.61 -7.16
N LEU A 49 8.82 0.97 -6.60
CA LEU A 49 10.17 0.96 -7.20
C LEU A 49 10.62 -0.45 -7.58
N THR A 50 10.22 -1.48 -6.83
CA THR A 50 10.74 -2.84 -7.01
C THR A 50 9.65 -3.87 -6.87
N PHE A 51 9.72 -4.87 -7.75
CA PHE A 51 8.97 -6.12 -7.70
C PHE A 51 9.97 -7.28 -7.73
N SER A 52 9.82 -8.24 -6.84
CA SER A 52 10.59 -9.49 -6.86
C SER A 52 9.70 -10.68 -6.52
N SER A 53 10.02 -11.84 -7.09
CA SER A 53 9.37 -13.10 -6.73
C SER A 53 10.40 -14.11 -6.26
N THR A 54 10.01 -14.89 -5.25
CA THR A 54 10.82 -15.96 -4.66
C THR A 54 10.60 -17.32 -5.34
N ASN A 55 9.74 -17.41 -6.36
CA ASN A 55 9.47 -18.67 -7.05
C ASN A 55 10.25 -18.74 -8.40
N PRO A 56 11.38 -19.47 -8.46
CA PRO A 56 12.26 -19.51 -9.64
C PRO A 56 11.63 -20.27 -10.84
N SER A 57 10.49 -20.93 -10.63
CA SER A 57 9.78 -21.77 -11.61
C SER A 57 8.60 -21.08 -12.29
N LEU A 58 8.38 -19.78 -12.07
CA LEU A 58 7.23 -19.07 -12.62
C LEU A 58 7.27 -19.02 -14.15
N SER A 59 6.43 -19.83 -14.77
CA SER A 59 6.08 -19.72 -16.18
C SER A 59 5.00 -18.67 -16.46
N HIS A 60 4.46 -18.04 -15.41
CA HIS A 60 3.28 -17.17 -15.48
C HIS A 60 3.51 -15.81 -14.82
N ASP A 61 2.76 -14.82 -15.30
CA ASP A 61 2.83 -13.43 -14.87
C ASP A 61 2.13 -13.25 -13.52
N LEU A 62 2.89 -13.02 -12.44
CA LEU A 62 2.35 -12.77 -11.11
C LEU A 62 1.62 -11.43 -10.95
N THR A 63 1.68 -10.55 -11.95
CA THR A 63 0.82 -9.37 -12.01
C THR A 63 -0.57 -9.69 -12.55
N ASN A 64 -0.73 -10.88 -13.17
CA ASN A 64 -2.01 -11.39 -13.61
C ASN A 64 -2.64 -12.28 -12.53
N THR A 65 -3.76 -11.83 -12.02
CA THR A 65 -4.49 -12.43 -10.91
C THR A 65 -5.20 -13.73 -11.32
N GLU A 66 -5.42 -13.92 -12.62
CA GLU A 66 -6.03 -15.13 -13.18
C GLU A 66 -5.10 -16.33 -13.19
N VAL A 67 -3.80 -16.12 -13.00
CA VAL A 67 -2.78 -17.19 -13.06
C VAL A 67 -2.06 -17.39 -11.72
N LEU A 68 -2.41 -16.64 -10.67
CA LEU A 68 -1.86 -16.81 -9.34
C LEU A 68 -2.22 -18.20 -8.78
N MET A 69 -1.20 -18.96 -8.35
CA MET A 69 -1.40 -20.25 -7.69
C MET A 69 -1.29 -20.09 -6.17
N VAL A 70 -1.91 -21.00 -5.41
CA VAL A 70 -1.73 -21.05 -3.95
C VAL A 70 -0.25 -21.28 -3.63
N GLY A 71 0.31 -20.46 -2.74
CA GLY A 71 1.71 -20.50 -2.35
C GLY A 71 2.65 -19.64 -3.19
N ASP A 72 2.16 -19.02 -4.27
CA ASP A 72 2.93 -18.02 -5.00
C ASP A 72 3.26 -16.83 -4.09
N GLN A 73 4.51 -16.38 -4.18
CA GLN A 73 5.07 -15.37 -3.29
C GLN A 73 5.78 -14.29 -4.09
N PHE A 74 5.56 -13.04 -3.67
CA PHE A 74 6.23 -11.88 -4.25
C PHE A 74 6.33 -10.74 -3.26
N THR A 75 7.24 -9.82 -3.54
CA THR A 75 7.50 -8.63 -2.73
C THR A 75 7.37 -7.39 -3.59
N LEU A 76 6.71 -6.37 -3.03
CA LEU A 76 6.69 -5.01 -3.54
C LEU A 76 7.49 -4.12 -2.59
N ALA A 77 8.27 -3.19 -3.14
CA ALA A 77 8.93 -2.17 -2.35
C ALA A 77 8.92 -0.82 -3.09
N GLY A 78 8.99 0.25 -2.32
CA GLY A 78 8.93 1.59 -2.87
C GLY A 78 9.27 2.69 -1.88
N SER A 79 9.06 3.93 -2.31
CA SER A 79 9.15 5.12 -1.46
C SER A 79 7.77 5.70 -1.19
N VAL A 80 7.70 6.52 -0.16
CA VAL A 80 6.54 7.33 0.18
C VAL A 80 6.93 8.79 0.38
N GLU A 81 5.99 9.67 0.09
CA GLU A 81 6.09 11.11 0.34
C GLU A 81 4.78 11.61 0.97
N GLY A 82 4.89 12.41 2.02
CA GLY A 82 3.73 12.96 2.70
C GLY A 82 2.99 13.96 1.82
N ILE A 83 1.67 13.81 1.77
CA ILE A 83 0.81 14.69 0.97
C ILE A 83 0.65 16.04 1.67
N GLU A 84 0.56 16.02 3.00
CA GLU A 84 0.30 17.20 3.83
C GLU A 84 1.51 17.61 4.67
N ASN A 85 2.55 16.76 4.73
CA ASN A 85 3.75 16.95 5.53
C ASN A 85 5.00 16.57 4.70
N PRO A 86 6.18 17.17 4.93
CA PRO A 86 7.42 16.85 4.20
C PRO A 86 8.04 15.50 4.63
N GLU A 87 7.24 14.57 5.13
CA GLU A 87 7.71 13.26 5.58
C GLU A 87 8.01 12.37 4.37
N THR A 88 9.14 11.69 4.40
CA THR A 88 9.51 10.72 3.35
C THR A 88 9.96 9.41 3.99
N GLY A 89 9.88 8.34 3.22
CA GLY A 89 10.32 7.04 3.70
C GLY A 89 10.23 5.96 2.65
N HIS A 90 10.31 4.72 3.13
CA HIS A 90 10.33 3.53 2.28
C HIS A 90 9.44 2.45 2.87
N PHE A 91 8.88 1.63 1.99
CA PHE A 91 8.06 0.51 2.41
C PHE A 91 8.46 -0.77 1.68
N GLY A 92 8.14 -1.90 2.31
CA GLY A 92 8.19 -3.22 1.71
C GLY A 92 6.97 -4.02 2.11
N VAL A 93 6.39 -4.76 1.19
CA VAL A 93 5.24 -5.64 1.41
C VAL A 93 5.51 -6.99 0.77
N HIS A 94 5.45 -8.04 1.58
CA HIS A 94 5.53 -9.42 1.13
C HIS A 94 4.13 -10.01 1.03
N PHE A 95 3.81 -10.60 -0.10
CA PHE A 95 2.52 -11.23 -0.41
C PHE A 95 2.69 -12.74 -0.57
N VAL A 96 1.66 -13.46 -0.11
CA VAL A 96 1.47 -14.89 -0.33
C VAL A 96 0.07 -15.10 -0.89
N SER A 97 -0.04 -15.77 -2.04
CA SER A 97 -1.32 -16.21 -2.56
C SER A 97 -1.86 -17.37 -1.74
N THR A 98 -3.08 -17.22 -1.25
CA THR A 98 -3.78 -18.18 -0.37
C THR A 98 -5.05 -18.75 -1.01
N GLY A 99 -5.51 -18.18 -2.12
CA GLY A 99 -6.67 -18.63 -2.87
C GLY A 99 -6.29 -19.33 -4.18
N LEU A 100 -7.20 -20.15 -4.71
CA LEU A 100 -7.09 -20.72 -6.05
C LEU A 100 -7.14 -19.59 -7.11
N ALA A 101 -6.50 -19.83 -8.26
CA ALA A 101 -6.39 -18.88 -9.36
C ALA A 101 -7.74 -18.30 -9.79
N GLY A 102 -7.75 -17.02 -10.19
CA GLY A 102 -8.94 -16.32 -10.65
C GLY A 102 -9.34 -15.12 -9.78
N PRO A 103 -10.52 -14.51 -10.02
CA PRO A 103 -10.95 -13.27 -9.38
C PRO A 103 -11.18 -13.38 -7.86
N ALA A 104 -11.14 -14.60 -7.31
CA ALA A 104 -11.23 -14.89 -5.89
C ALA A 104 -9.88 -15.17 -5.22
N ALA A 105 -8.75 -14.97 -5.94
CA ALA A 105 -7.42 -15.12 -5.37
C ALA A 105 -7.25 -14.15 -4.18
N ASN A 106 -7.08 -14.72 -2.98
CA ASN A 106 -6.79 -13.96 -1.77
C ASN A 106 -5.29 -13.89 -1.57
N LEU A 107 -4.79 -12.69 -1.34
CA LEU A 107 -3.40 -12.42 -1.00
C LEU A 107 -3.31 -12.10 0.50
N LEU A 108 -2.56 -12.91 1.23
CA LEU A 108 -2.12 -12.57 2.58
C LEU A 108 -0.84 -11.74 2.45
N ALA A 109 -0.86 -10.51 2.95
CA ALA A 109 0.30 -9.62 2.90
C ALA A 109 0.74 -9.15 4.27
N HIS A 110 2.05 -9.03 4.44
CA HIS A 110 2.68 -8.37 5.58
C HIS A 110 3.61 -7.29 5.07
N GLY A 111 3.52 -6.10 5.64
CA GLY A 111 4.34 -4.97 5.23
C GLY A 111 4.89 -4.18 6.39
N ALA A 112 5.91 -3.39 6.05
CA ALA A 112 6.52 -2.43 6.93
C ALA A 112 6.73 -1.11 6.17
N LEU A 113 6.41 -0.01 6.83
CA LEU A 113 6.71 1.35 6.39
C LEU A 113 7.73 1.96 7.35
N THR A 114 8.87 2.40 6.84
CA THR A 114 9.90 3.09 7.61
C THR A 114 9.94 4.56 7.23
N LEU A 115 9.76 5.41 8.23
CA LEU A 115 9.83 6.87 8.17
C LEU A 115 10.93 7.36 9.11
N SER A 116 11.19 8.67 9.15
CA SER A 116 12.17 9.25 10.07
C SER A 116 11.85 8.99 11.55
N GLY A 117 10.56 8.99 11.90
CA GLY A 117 10.05 8.75 13.25
C GLY A 117 10.13 7.30 13.73
N GLY A 118 10.32 6.33 12.84
CA GLY A 118 10.30 4.90 13.14
C GLY A 118 9.67 4.05 12.06
N THR A 119 9.35 2.80 12.40
CA THR A 119 8.69 1.85 11.49
C THR A 119 7.27 1.55 11.97
N ILE A 120 6.33 1.43 11.04
CA ILE A 120 4.96 0.93 11.25
C ILE A 120 4.84 -0.40 10.52
N THR A 121 4.31 -1.44 11.18
CA THR A 121 4.05 -2.75 10.55
C THR A 121 2.56 -2.95 10.35
N PHE A 122 2.19 -3.65 9.28
CA PHE A 122 0.79 -3.91 8.94
C PHE A 122 0.61 -5.27 8.27
N GLN A 123 -0.61 -5.79 8.34
CA GLN A 123 -1.01 -7.05 7.74
C GLN A 123 -2.37 -6.93 7.07
N MET A 124 -2.56 -7.59 5.93
CA MET A 124 -3.82 -7.56 5.19
C MET A 124 -4.14 -8.91 4.55
N LEU A 125 -5.44 -9.18 4.39
CA LEU A 125 -5.95 -10.23 3.52
C LEU A 125 -6.79 -9.53 2.45
N VAL A 126 -6.31 -9.47 1.22
CA VAL A 126 -6.89 -8.65 0.16
C VAL A 126 -7.04 -9.43 -1.12
N ARG A 127 -8.01 -9.04 -1.94
CA ARG A 127 -8.07 -9.44 -3.34
C ARG A 127 -7.40 -8.37 -4.19
N PRO A 128 -6.78 -8.73 -5.32
CA PRO A 128 -6.19 -7.76 -6.23
C PRO A 128 -7.16 -6.68 -6.75
N SER A 129 -8.46 -6.98 -6.78
CA SER A 129 -9.51 -6.04 -7.20
C SER A 129 -10.01 -5.11 -6.09
N ASP A 130 -9.56 -5.28 -4.85
CA ASP A 130 -10.04 -4.48 -3.73
C ASP A 130 -9.50 -3.05 -3.83
N ASN A 131 -10.41 -2.07 -3.94
CA ASN A 131 -10.08 -0.65 -3.86
C ASN A 131 -11.22 0.10 -3.12
N PRO A 132 -10.98 0.64 -1.92
CA PRO A 132 -9.70 0.61 -1.22
C PRO A 132 -9.37 -0.77 -0.65
N ALA A 133 -8.08 -1.07 -0.58
CA ALA A 133 -7.56 -2.22 0.17
C ALA A 133 -7.29 -1.81 1.63
N ARG A 134 -7.60 -2.68 2.59
CA ARG A 134 -7.50 -2.38 4.03
C ARG A 134 -6.54 -3.33 4.72
N ALA A 135 -5.77 -2.81 5.66
CA ALA A 135 -4.78 -3.53 6.44
C ALA A 135 -4.89 -3.15 7.92
N ALA A 136 -4.68 -4.13 8.80
CA ALA A 136 -4.52 -3.88 10.22
C ALA A 136 -3.08 -3.43 10.51
N ILE A 137 -2.90 -2.34 11.25
CA ILE A 137 -1.60 -1.97 11.80
C ILE A 137 -1.32 -2.87 13.00
N THR A 138 -0.20 -3.57 12.96
CA THR A 138 0.15 -4.64 13.91
C THR A 138 1.22 -4.21 14.92
N GLY A 139 1.79 -3.03 14.75
CA GLY A 139 2.80 -2.50 15.66
C GLY A 139 3.64 -1.40 15.03
N GLY A 140 4.68 -1.02 15.76
CA GLY A 140 5.68 -0.09 15.26
C GLY A 140 6.81 0.13 16.25
N THR A 141 7.74 1.01 15.89
CA THR A 141 8.94 1.33 16.67
C THR A 141 9.08 2.83 16.90
N ARG A 142 9.85 3.22 17.91
CA ARG A 142 10.17 4.62 18.23
C ARG A 142 8.90 5.48 18.39
N ALA A 143 8.72 6.53 17.58
CA ALA A 143 7.53 7.40 17.64
C ALA A 143 6.23 6.65 17.34
N TYR A 144 6.33 5.47 16.72
CA TYR A 144 5.23 4.58 16.38
C TYR A 144 5.18 3.32 17.27
N SER A 145 5.87 3.32 18.41
CA SER A 145 5.84 2.18 19.34
C SER A 145 4.41 1.84 19.73
N ASN A 146 4.08 0.54 19.72
CA ASN A 146 2.74 0.02 20.00
C ASN A 146 1.63 0.63 19.12
N ALA A 147 1.96 1.11 17.91
CA ALA A 147 0.96 1.62 16.99
C ALA A 147 -0.07 0.52 16.66
N GLY A 148 -1.35 0.86 16.79
CA GLY A 148 -2.47 0.01 16.39
C GLY A 148 -3.52 0.83 15.65
N GLY A 149 -4.22 0.21 14.70
CA GLY A 149 -5.19 0.90 13.87
C GLY A 149 -5.33 0.29 12.48
N GLU A 150 -5.63 1.13 11.50
CA GLU A 150 -5.91 0.74 10.13
C GLU A 150 -5.02 1.50 9.14
N LEU A 151 -4.53 0.78 8.13
CA LEU A 151 -4.01 1.34 6.90
C LEU A 151 -5.05 1.12 5.80
N VAL A 152 -5.37 2.18 5.06
CA VAL A 152 -6.20 2.14 3.85
C VAL A 152 -5.35 2.51 2.66
N HIS A 153 -5.30 1.64 1.65
CA HIS A 153 -4.63 1.89 0.38
C HIS A 153 -5.66 2.24 -0.70
N TYR A 154 -5.45 3.36 -1.37
CA TYR A 154 -6.24 3.80 -2.52
C TYR A 154 -5.41 3.75 -3.80
N SER A 155 -6.00 3.15 -4.83
CA SER A 155 -5.58 3.35 -6.21
C SER A 155 -6.51 4.38 -6.85
N HIS A 156 -6.00 5.58 -7.09
CA HIS A 156 -6.78 6.68 -7.64
C HIS A 156 -6.94 6.55 -9.16
N PRO A 157 -8.02 7.08 -9.76
CA PRO A 157 -8.25 7.01 -11.21
C PRO A 157 -7.12 7.63 -12.05
N ASN A 158 -6.39 8.59 -11.49
CA ASN A 158 -5.25 9.24 -12.14
C ASN A 158 -3.95 8.42 -12.09
N GLY A 159 -3.99 7.20 -11.53
CA GLY A 159 -2.83 6.33 -11.35
C GLY A 159 -2.03 6.59 -10.06
N ASP A 160 -2.34 7.65 -9.31
CA ASP A 160 -1.71 7.88 -8.02
C ASP A 160 -2.11 6.79 -7.02
N GLN A 161 -1.17 6.46 -6.14
CA GLN A 161 -1.35 5.47 -5.10
C GLN A 161 -1.17 6.17 -3.75
N GLU A 162 -2.07 5.92 -2.82
CA GLU A 162 -2.09 6.60 -1.53
C GLU A 162 -2.22 5.59 -0.38
N PHE A 163 -1.36 5.71 0.63
CA PHE A 163 -1.54 5.08 1.92
C PHE A 163 -2.07 6.11 2.92
N VAL A 164 -3.17 5.75 3.57
CA VAL A 164 -3.74 6.51 4.69
C VAL A 164 -3.70 5.65 5.94
N PHE A 165 -2.86 6.04 6.90
CA PHE A 165 -2.76 5.39 8.20
C PHE A 165 -3.62 6.14 9.21
N TYR A 166 -4.52 5.41 9.87
CA TYR A 166 -5.30 5.86 11.02
C TYR A 166 -4.87 5.03 12.23
N PHE A 167 -4.14 5.62 13.17
CA PHE A 167 -3.58 4.86 14.28
C PHE A 167 -3.52 5.63 15.58
N SER A 168 -3.39 4.90 16.68
CA SER A 168 -3.01 5.45 17.98
C SER A 168 -1.73 4.77 18.47
N THR A 169 -0.94 5.50 19.26
CA THR A 169 0.20 4.98 20.00
C THR A 169 -0.16 4.85 21.48
N HIS A 170 0.46 3.89 22.17
CA HIS A 170 0.18 3.54 23.56
C HIS A 170 1.46 3.48 24.38
#